data_AF-A0A1W0A3I4-F1
#
_entry.id   AF-A0A1W0A3I4-F1
#
_cell.length_a   1.000
_cell.length_b   1.000
_cell.length_c   1.000
_cell.angle_alpha   90.00
_cell.angle_beta   90.00
_cell.angle_gamma   90.00
#
_symmetry.space_group_name_H-M   'P 1'
#
loop_
_entity.id
_entity.type
_entity.pdbx_description
1 polymer ?
#
loop_
_entity_poly.entity_id
_entity_poly.type
_entity_poly.pdbx_seq_one_letter_code
_entity_poly.pdbx_strand_id
1 'polypeptide(L)'
;EENQGIAVAVGECGLDFNRDFSPRDVQIKVFRDQVLLASELNLPLFCHERDAHDEFLNVLLPFLETGRLSPSQVVVHCFTGSERELKKYIGLGFYIGLTGFISMPQRGKDLRPLISLIPSELLMVETDGPFMHPSQKRVRCEPKDIYAVIETIATAVGTTPEVVAKKTTENAIRFFKLSNKRNPSVIPKLIPLQGTAIDGSKFEGGGQILRLSGPLAVLFNKQTTVHSIRANRPKPGLARQHLGGLELLRDISGSTIEGLSLQSESVEVIPAQAHIRRSHFKKSLHGAGSVSLVLQGVLPLLVLSPLDEPTQVTLEGGTHVPYSPPLDFMSSGLALVLQRMGIHYNINTDKCGFMPHGGGSVKVTIPPAKTILPLQITQVSRKVVRILSHTIVYGGGASASISNYVYQVLVGALRSRGINLPFQSTSKLQPFKGKGKIALHVTLEMEFGNVFTGSCIAASSPESAVQEVLEELDRLWTTDACMDEHIADNVLVYMALSSGNSSIRVPKSASSLHIEAAIDTITQLTGVQFTSAVDGNSRLISCVGCAYRETYQ
;
A
#
# COMPACT_ATOMS: atom_id res chain seq x y z
N GLU A 1 8.43 -28.83 -12.79
CA GLU A 1 7.99 -29.07 -14.18
C GLU A 1 7.31 -27.85 -14.80
N GLU A 2 6.35 -27.21 -14.12
CA GLU A 2 5.65 -26.00 -14.63
C GLU A 2 6.57 -24.81 -15.00
N ASN A 3 7.78 -24.74 -14.43
CA ASN A 3 8.74 -23.65 -14.62
C ASN A 3 9.97 -24.02 -15.44
N GLN A 4 9.94 -25.09 -16.24
CA GLN A 4 11.12 -25.69 -16.90
C GLN A 4 11.84 -24.77 -17.91
N GLY A 5 11.25 -23.61 -18.26
CA GLY A 5 11.90 -22.56 -19.06
C GLY A 5 12.17 -21.24 -18.33
N ILE A 6 11.86 -21.15 -17.04
CA ILE A 6 11.96 -19.92 -16.23
C ILE A 6 13.00 -20.08 -15.12
N ALA A 7 13.04 -21.25 -14.46
CA ALA A 7 14.00 -21.54 -13.41
C ALA A 7 15.39 -21.80 -14.01
N VAL A 8 16.40 -21.06 -13.53
CA VAL A 8 17.77 -21.13 -14.06
C VAL A 8 18.78 -21.77 -13.10
N ALA A 9 18.35 -22.11 -11.87
CA ALA A 9 19.14 -22.78 -10.85
C ALA A 9 18.23 -23.40 -9.76
N VAL A 10 18.79 -24.26 -8.92
CA VAL A 10 18.20 -24.74 -7.66
C VAL A 10 18.89 -24.03 -6.50
N GLY A 11 18.13 -23.33 -5.67
CA GLY A 11 18.61 -22.63 -4.49
C GLY A 11 17.75 -21.41 -4.13
N GLU A 12 18.09 -20.63 -3.11
CA GLU A 12 19.22 -20.82 -2.19
C GLU A 12 19.09 -22.12 -1.38
N CYS A 13 20.16 -22.94 -1.37
CA CYS A 13 20.20 -24.22 -0.66
C CYS A 13 21.56 -24.43 0.03
N GLY A 14 21.63 -25.25 1.06
CA GLY A 14 22.90 -25.55 1.74
C GLY A 14 22.75 -25.73 3.25
N LEU A 15 23.76 -25.32 4.02
CA LEU A 15 23.86 -25.60 5.46
C LEU A 15 24.20 -24.33 6.27
N ASP A 16 23.43 -24.02 7.31
CA ASP A 16 23.74 -22.94 8.26
C ASP A 16 23.81 -23.50 9.69
N PHE A 17 25.03 -23.83 10.13
CA PHE A 17 25.30 -24.32 11.48
C PHE A 17 25.55 -23.19 12.49
N ASN A 18 25.49 -21.93 12.05
CA ASN A 18 25.58 -20.76 12.92
C ASN A 18 24.23 -20.43 13.55
N ARG A 19 23.18 -20.40 12.73
CA ARG A 19 21.80 -20.14 13.17
C ARG A 19 21.11 -21.38 13.71
N ASP A 20 21.43 -22.54 13.12
CA ASP A 20 20.99 -23.87 13.53
C ASP A 20 19.48 -23.95 13.81
N PHE A 21 18.66 -23.32 12.96
CA PHE A 21 17.19 -23.28 13.09
C PHE A 21 16.52 -24.65 12.89
N SER A 22 17.25 -25.64 12.38
CA SER A 22 16.78 -27.00 12.15
C SER A 22 17.89 -27.99 12.52
N PRO A 23 17.55 -29.19 13.02
CA PRO A 23 18.55 -30.22 13.34
C PRO A 23 19.48 -30.48 12.15
N ARG A 24 20.79 -30.60 12.42
CA ARG A 24 21.83 -30.70 11.38
C ARG A 24 21.64 -31.90 10.45
N ASP A 25 21.19 -33.03 10.97
CA ASP A 25 20.87 -34.22 10.19
C ASP A 25 19.73 -33.97 9.19
N VAL A 26 18.73 -33.16 9.57
CA VAL A 26 17.65 -32.72 8.68
C VAL A 26 18.18 -31.75 7.63
N GLN A 27 19.00 -30.78 8.01
CA GLN A 27 19.64 -29.85 7.05
C GLN A 27 20.44 -30.62 5.98
N ILE A 28 21.29 -31.56 6.42
CA ILE A 28 22.10 -32.42 5.55
C ILE A 28 21.22 -33.26 4.62
N LYS A 29 20.14 -33.85 5.14
CA LYS A 29 19.21 -34.64 4.32
C LYS A 29 18.56 -33.78 3.25
N VAL A 30 17.99 -32.63 3.61
CA VAL A 30 17.30 -31.73 2.67
C VAL A 30 18.28 -31.17 1.64
N PHE A 31 19.48 -30.79 2.06
CA PHE A 31 20.50 -30.32 1.12
C PHE A 31 20.87 -31.42 0.11
N ARG A 32 21.04 -32.67 0.56
CA ARG A 32 21.27 -33.81 -0.34
C ARG A 32 20.11 -34.01 -1.33
N ASP A 33 18.86 -33.89 -0.88
CA ASP A 33 17.67 -34.00 -1.73
C ASP A 33 17.65 -32.87 -2.80
N GLN A 34 18.06 -31.64 -2.43
CA GLN A 34 18.18 -30.51 -3.37
C GLN A 34 19.30 -30.69 -4.40
N VAL A 35 20.45 -31.25 -3.98
CA VAL A 35 21.56 -31.59 -4.89
C VAL A 35 21.15 -32.67 -5.89
N LEU A 36 20.41 -33.68 -5.44
CA LEU A 36 19.84 -34.70 -6.31
C LEU A 36 18.89 -34.08 -7.34
N LEU A 37 17.98 -33.20 -6.91
CA LEU A 37 17.06 -32.50 -7.80
C LEU A 37 17.79 -31.66 -8.86
N ALA A 38 18.82 -30.91 -8.46
CA ALA A 38 19.61 -30.11 -9.39
C ALA A 38 20.34 -30.99 -10.42
N SER A 39 20.83 -32.16 -9.98
CA SER A 39 21.47 -33.16 -10.84
C SER A 39 20.47 -33.73 -11.86
N GLU A 40 19.26 -34.10 -11.42
CA GLU A 40 18.20 -34.64 -12.29
C GLU A 40 17.72 -33.62 -13.33
N LEU A 41 17.64 -32.34 -12.95
CA LEU A 41 17.22 -31.25 -13.83
C LEU A 41 18.37 -30.64 -14.64
N ASN A 42 19.62 -31.06 -14.41
CA ASN A 42 20.83 -30.47 -15.00
C ASN A 42 20.89 -28.93 -14.83
N LEU A 43 20.47 -28.46 -13.65
CA LEU A 43 20.46 -27.06 -13.28
C LEU A 43 21.66 -26.73 -12.37
N PRO A 44 22.19 -25.50 -12.44
CA PRO A 44 23.15 -25.00 -11.47
C PRO A 44 22.59 -25.01 -10.04
N LEU A 45 23.48 -25.14 -9.05
CA LEU A 45 23.23 -25.04 -7.62
C LEU A 45 23.69 -23.68 -7.10
N PHE A 46 22.76 -22.95 -6.49
CA PHE A 46 23.03 -21.69 -5.79
C PHE A 46 23.14 -21.97 -4.29
N CYS A 47 24.37 -22.12 -3.81
CA CYS A 47 24.66 -22.72 -2.51
C CYS A 47 25.08 -21.72 -1.44
N HIS A 48 24.44 -21.78 -0.27
CA HIS A 48 24.85 -21.08 0.94
C HIS A 48 25.54 -22.02 1.92
N GLU A 49 26.59 -21.56 2.59
CA GLU A 49 27.04 -22.23 3.81
C GLU A 49 27.53 -21.25 4.86
N ARG A 50 27.34 -21.62 6.13
CA ARG A 50 27.90 -20.90 7.26
C ARG A 50 28.26 -21.85 8.39
N ASP A 51 29.52 -21.80 8.82
CA ASP A 51 30.11 -22.68 9.85
C ASP A 51 29.91 -24.18 9.53
N ALA A 52 29.81 -24.54 8.25
CA ALA A 52 29.41 -25.88 7.81
C ALA A 52 30.26 -26.43 6.65
N HIS A 53 31.47 -25.89 6.43
CA HIS A 53 32.34 -26.18 5.30
C HIS A 53 32.55 -27.69 5.02
N ASP A 54 32.93 -28.46 6.05
CA ASP A 54 33.30 -29.86 5.90
C ASP A 54 32.05 -30.71 5.55
N GLU A 55 30.94 -30.52 6.27
CA GLU A 55 29.67 -31.18 5.98
C GLU A 55 29.09 -30.78 4.62
N PHE A 56 29.23 -29.51 4.23
CA PHE A 56 28.80 -29.03 2.93
C PHE A 56 29.53 -29.76 1.79
N LEU A 57 30.85 -29.94 1.90
CA LEU A 57 31.62 -30.73 0.95
C LEU A 57 31.28 -32.22 1.01
N ASN A 58 31.05 -32.78 2.20
CA ASN A 58 30.65 -34.19 2.35
C ASN A 58 29.32 -34.50 1.66
N VAL A 59 28.42 -33.52 1.52
CA VAL A 59 27.18 -33.68 0.74
C VAL A 59 27.46 -33.63 -0.76
N LEU A 60 28.30 -32.71 -1.23
CA LEU A 60 28.54 -32.48 -2.67
C LEU A 60 29.50 -33.49 -3.32
N LEU A 61 30.58 -33.86 -2.64
CA LEU A 61 31.66 -34.71 -3.20
C LEU A 61 31.15 -36.00 -3.85
N PRO A 62 30.24 -36.78 -3.24
CA PRO A 62 29.72 -38.00 -3.89
C PRO A 62 29.03 -37.74 -5.24
N PHE A 63 28.37 -36.59 -5.42
CA PHE A 63 27.72 -36.23 -6.68
C PHE A 63 28.73 -35.76 -7.73
N LEU A 64 29.81 -35.10 -7.30
CA LEU A 64 30.90 -34.69 -8.17
C LEU A 64 31.71 -35.90 -8.66
N GLU A 65 32.04 -36.83 -7.77
CA GLU A 65 32.80 -38.05 -8.07
C GLU A 65 32.04 -38.99 -9.02
N THR A 66 30.72 -39.08 -8.86
CA THR A 66 29.86 -39.87 -9.75
C THR A 66 29.54 -39.17 -11.07
N GLY A 67 29.95 -37.91 -11.25
CA GLY A 67 29.67 -37.10 -12.44
C GLY A 67 28.21 -36.68 -12.57
N ARG A 68 27.38 -36.88 -11.53
CA ARG A 68 25.98 -36.43 -11.49
C ARG A 68 25.87 -34.90 -11.38
N LEU A 69 26.90 -34.28 -10.81
CA LEU A 69 27.04 -32.83 -10.70
C LEU A 69 28.40 -32.42 -11.27
N SER A 70 28.43 -31.41 -12.14
CA SER A 70 29.70 -30.79 -12.56
C SER A 70 30.13 -29.73 -11.54
N PRO A 71 31.43 -29.58 -11.22
CA PRO A 71 31.87 -28.50 -10.35
C PRO A 71 31.51 -27.10 -10.89
N SER A 72 31.48 -26.95 -12.21
CA SER A 72 31.06 -25.71 -12.89
C SER A 72 29.58 -25.34 -12.71
N GLN A 73 28.79 -26.23 -12.10
CA GLN A 73 27.39 -26.01 -11.76
C GLN A 73 27.20 -25.52 -10.33
N VAL A 74 28.25 -25.32 -9.54
CA VAL A 74 28.12 -24.88 -8.14
C VAL A 74 28.62 -23.45 -7.98
N VAL A 75 27.79 -22.59 -7.38
CA VAL A 75 28.23 -21.30 -6.84
C VAL A 75 28.05 -21.32 -5.32
N VAL A 76 29.12 -20.98 -4.59
CA VAL A 76 29.03 -20.66 -3.17
C VAL A 76 28.75 -19.17 -3.08
N HIS A 77 27.48 -18.81 -2.86
CA HIS A 77 27.05 -17.42 -2.80
C HIS A 77 27.32 -16.84 -1.40
N CYS A 78 27.46 -15.53 -1.32
CA CYS A 78 27.79 -14.78 -0.12
C CYS A 78 28.95 -15.39 0.68
N PHE A 79 30.06 -15.69 0.00
CA PHE A 79 31.22 -16.31 0.65
C PHE A 79 31.79 -15.40 1.74
N THR A 80 31.83 -15.91 2.97
CA THR A 80 32.42 -15.22 4.14
C THR A 80 33.38 -16.11 4.93
N GLY A 81 33.91 -17.16 4.30
CA GLY A 81 34.80 -18.15 4.93
C GLY A 81 36.27 -17.76 4.95
N SER A 82 37.11 -18.72 5.31
CA SER A 82 38.57 -18.60 5.43
C SER A 82 39.32 -18.88 4.12
N GLU A 83 40.61 -18.52 4.06
CA GLU A 83 41.47 -18.80 2.90
C GLU A 83 41.54 -20.29 2.56
N ARG A 84 41.57 -21.16 3.58
CA ARG A 84 41.57 -22.63 3.43
C ARG A 84 40.34 -23.10 2.66
N GLU A 85 39.18 -22.58 3.06
CA GLU A 85 37.88 -22.95 2.49
C GLU A 85 37.75 -22.42 1.07
N LEU A 86 38.17 -21.16 0.85
CA LEU A 86 38.21 -20.53 -0.46
C LEU A 86 39.06 -21.33 -1.45
N LYS A 87 40.30 -21.69 -1.07
CA LYS A 87 41.21 -22.49 -1.90
C LYS A 87 40.62 -23.86 -2.23
N LYS A 88 39.88 -24.46 -1.30
CA LYS A 88 39.22 -25.74 -1.53
C LYS A 88 38.10 -25.61 -2.57
N TYR A 89 37.25 -24.59 -2.46
CA TYR A 89 36.18 -24.34 -3.42
C TYR A 89 36.71 -24.00 -4.82
N ILE A 90 37.71 -23.12 -4.91
CA ILE A 90 38.37 -22.78 -6.18
C ILE A 90 39.04 -24.02 -6.78
N GLY A 91 39.73 -24.83 -5.96
CA GLY A 91 40.40 -26.05 -6.41
C GLY A 91 39.45 -27.13 -6.95
N LEU A 92 38.19 -27.12 -6.51
CA LEU A 92 37.13 -27.95 -7.08
C LEU A 92 36.55 -27.33 -8.36
N GLY A 93 36.69 -26.02 -8.56
CA GLY A 93 36.14 -25.29 -9.73
C GLY A 93 34.79 -24.63 -9.48
N PHE A 94 34.44 -24.37 -8.21
CA PHE A 94 33.20 -23.69 -7.86
C PHE A 94 33.30 -22.19 -8.12
N TYR A 95 32.17 -21.57 -8.46
CA TYR A 95 32.04 -20.12 -8.48
C TYR A 95 31.95 -19.57 -7.06
N ILE A 96 32.46 -18.36 -6.84
CA ILE A 96 32.46 -17.66 -5.54
C ILE A 96 31.69 -16.35 -5.68
N GLY A 97 30.57 -16.23 -4.97
CA GLY A 97 29.74 -15.02 -4.90
C GLY A 97 30.20 -14.08 -3.78
N LEU A 98 30.40 -12.81 -4.11
CA LEU A 98 30.74 -11.75 -3.15
C LEU A 98 29.63 -10.69 -3.09
N THR A 99 29.30 -10.26 -1.86
CA THR A 99 28.25 -9.28 -1.55
C THR A 99 28.83 -7.95 -1.05
N GLY A 100 27.99 -6.98 -0.68
CA GLY A 100 28.45 -5.78 0.02
C GLY A 100 29.17 -6.03 1.36
N PHE A 101 29.20 -7.26 1.87
CA PHE A 101 30.03 -7.66 3.01
C PHE A 101 31.51 -7.26 2.84
N ILE A 102 32.10 -7.43 1.65
CA ILE A 102 33.52 -7.09 1.39
C ILE A 102 33.79 -5.59 1.50
N SER A 103 32.78 -4.77 1.22
CA SER A 103 32.85 -3.31 1.26
C SER A 103 32.74 -2.76 2.68
N MET A 104 32.24 -3.56 3.64
CA MET A 104 32.12 -3.12 5.03
C MET A 104 33.51 -2.96 5.68
N PRO A 105 33.83 -1.80 6.29
CA PRO A 105 35.17 -1.52 6.79
C PRO A 105 35.72 -2.55 7.78
N GLN A 106 34.91 -3.01 8.73
CA GLN A 106 35.35 -3.99 9.73
C GLN A 106 35.04 -5.43 9.33
N ARG A 107 33.79 -5.72 8.93
CA ARG A 107 33.35 -7.10 8.66
C ARG A 107 34.04 -7.71 7.43
N GLY A 108 34.26 -6.93 6.38
CA GLY A 108 34.93 -7.40 5.17
C GLY A 108 36.46 -7.38 5.23
N LYS A 109 37.06 -6.97 6.37
CA LYS A 109 38.51 -6.73 6.47
C LYS A 109 39.35 -7.96 6.13
N ASP A 110 38.97 -9.10 6.68
CA ASP A 110 39.75 -10.33 6.53
C ASP A 110 39.49 -11.02 5.18
N LEU A 111 38.35 -10.72 4.55
CA LEU A 111 37.96 -11.28 3.25
C LEU A 111 38.57 -10.52 2.07
N ARG A 112 38.77 -9.20 2.19
CA ARG A 112 39.31 -8.35 1.10
C ARG A 112 40.66 -8.85 0.53
N PRO A 113 41.66 -9.24 1.35
CA PRO A 113 42.91 -9.80 0.83
C PRO A 113 42.74 -11.11 0.06
N LEU A 114 41.68 -11.87 0.33
CA LEU A 114 41.42 -13.15 -0.31
C LEU A 114 40.83 -13.00 -1.71
N ILE A 115 40.25 -11.83 -2.04
CA ILE A 115 39.61 -11.57 -3.34
C ILE A 115 40.60 -11.78 -4.49
N SER A 116 41.86 -11.38 -4.33
CA SER A 116 42.91 -11.56 -5.36
C SER A 116 43.30 -13.01 -5.62
N LEU A 117 42.87 -13.95 -4.76
CA LEU A 117 43.09 -15.38 -4.96
C LEU A 117 42.01 -16.02 -5.85
N ILE A 118 40.87 -15.35 -6.05
CA ILE A 118 39.75 -15.88 -6.82
C ILE A 118 40.02 -15.67 -8.31
N PRO A 119 40.13 -16.75 -9.12
CA PRO A 119 40.27 -16.61 -10.56
C PRO A 119 39.08 -15.85 -11.14
N SER A 120 39.37 -14.93 -12.06
CA SER A 120 38.35 -14.01 -12.62
C SER A 120 37.17 -14.74 -13.25
N GLU A 121 37.37 -15.95 -13.77
CA GLU A 121 36.37 -16.81 -14.39
C GLU A 121 35.48 -17.57 -13.39
N LEU A 122 35.83 -17.59 -12.10
CA LEU A 122 35.02 -18.18 -11.03
C LEU A 122 34.35 -17.13 -10.15
N LEU A 123 34.64 -15.84 -10.37
CA LEU A 123 34.12 -14.76 -9.55
C LEU A 123 32.69 -14.35 -9.94
N MET A 124 31.82 -14.17 -8.95
CA MET A 124 30.48 -13.58 -9.10
C MET A 124 30.26 -12.44 -8.12
N VAL A 125 29.36 -11.53 -8.49
CA VAL A 125 28.91 -10.41 -7.65
C VAL A 125 27.41 -10.47 -7.46
N GLU A 126 26.97 -10.13 -6.25
CA GLU A 126 25.57 -10.12 -5.89
C GLU A 126 25.29 -9.06 -4.82
N THR A 127 24.01 -8.72 -4.61
CA THR A 127 23.62 -7.76 -3.58
C THR A 127 23.24 -8.42 -2.26
N ASP A 128 22.76 -9.67 -2.30
CA ASP A 128 22.15 -10.38 -1.16
C ASP A 128 21.08 -9.52 -0.43
N GLY A 129 20.28 -8.82 -1.25
CA GLY A 129 19.27 -7.87 -0.81
C GLY A 129 18.09 -8.60 -0.16
N PRO A 130 17.49 -8.06 0.92
CA PRO A 130 17.63 -6.70 1.43
C PRO A 130 18.81 -6.48 2.39
N PHE A 131 19.64 -7.49 2.64
CA PHE A 131 20.75 -7.46 3.60
C PHE A 131 22.08 -7.11 2.92
N MET A 132 23.18 -7.11 3.68
CA MET A 132 24.54 -6.90 3.15
C MET A 132 24.82 -5.55 2.45
N HIS A 133 24.12 -4.47 2.82
CA HIS A 133 24.40 -3.14 2.25
C HIS A 133 25.88 -2.73 2.45
N PRO A 134 26.59 -2.26 1.40
CA PRO A 134 28.03 -1.98 1.42
C PRO A 134 28.51 -1.05 2.54
N SER A 135 27.67 -0.13 3.01
CA SER A 135 28.04 0.91 3.97
C SER A 135 27.96 0.51 5.46
N GLN A 136 27.74 -0.76 5.81
CA GLN A 136 27.60 -1.28 7.20
C GLN A 136 26.44 -0.68 8.04
N LYS A 137 25.70 0.30 7.50
CA LYS A 137 24.50 0.88 8.13
C LYS A 137 23.31 -0.09 7.97
N ARG A 138 22.32 -0.02 8.86
CA ARG A 138 21.03 -0.73 8.70
C ARG A 138 20.19 -0.06 7.59
N VAL A 139 20.73 -0.07 6.38
CA VAL A 139 20.11 0.39 5.14
C VAL A 139 19.81 -0.86 4.32
N ARG A 140 18.67 -0.86 3.64
CA ARG A 140 18.30 -1.95 2.73
C ARG A 140 19.25 -1.96 1.54
N CYS A 141 19.82 -3.11 1.20
CA CYS A 141 20.60 -3.29 -0.01
C CYS A 141 19.67 -3.45 -1.23
N GLU A 142 19.94 -2.67 -2.27
CA GLU A 142 19.21 -2.63 -3.53
C GLU A 142 20.14 -2.99 -4.72
N PRO A 143 19.60 -3.41 -5.89
CA PRO A 143 20.41 -3.74 -7.06
C PRO A 143 21.44 -2.69 -7.47
N LYS A 144 21.14 -1.39 -7.26
CA LYS A 144 22.07 -0.28 -7.56
C LYS A 144 23.35 -0.31 -6.71
N ASP A 145 23.30 -0.95 -5.54
CA ASP A 145 24.42 -1.00 -4.60
C ASP A 145 25.49 -2.02 -5.01
N ILE A 146 25.20 -2.85 -6.02
CA ILE A 146 26.17 -3.81 -6.59
C ILE A 146 27.42 -3.11 -7.14
N TYR A 147 27.29 -1.84 -7.54
CA TYR A 147 28.39 -1.03 -8.02
C TYR A 147 29.51 -0.89 -6.96
N ALA A 148 29.15 -0.72 -5.69
CA ALA A 148 30.14 -0.63 -4.61
C ALA A 148 30.90 -1.95 -4.37
N VAL A 149 30.22 -3.09 -4.58
CA VAL A 149 30.85 -4.42 -4.54
C VAL A 149 31.88 -4.53 -5.67
N ILE A 150 31.49 -4.13 -6.88
CA ILE A 150 32.36 -4.12 -8.06
C ILE A 150 33.60 -3.23 -7.83
N GLU A 151 33.42 -2.01 -7.31
CA GLU A 151 34.54 -1.11 -6.99
C GLU A 151 35.49 -1.71 -5.94
N THR A 152 34.94 -2.37 -4.93
CA THR A 152 35.74 -3.03 -3.88
C THR A 152 36.59 -4.16 -4.47
N ILE A 153 36.01 -4.96 -5.36
CA ILE A 153 36.73 -6.04 -6.06
C ILE A 153 37.80 -5.45 -6.98
N ALA A 154 37.44 -4.45 -7.78
CA ALA A 154 38.35 -3.81 -8.73
C ALA A 154 39.61 -3.28 -8.03
N THR A 155 39.40 -2.65 -6.86
CA THR A 155 40.49 -2.20 -5.98
C THR A 155 41.34 -3.37 -5.46
N ALA A 156 40.71 -4.45 -4.99
CA ALA A 156 41.41 -5.59 -4.42
C ALA A 156 42.26 -6.37 -5.44
N VAL A 157 41.83 -6.44 -6.70
CA VAL A 157 42.54 -7.17 -7.77
C VAL A 157 43.40 -6.29 -8.68
N GLY A 158 43.38 -4.96 -8.47
CA GLY A 158 44.18 -4.01 -9.25
C GLY A 158 43.72 -3.83 -10.69
N THR A 159 42.40 -3.76 -10.92
CA THR A 159 41.80 -3.54 -12.25
C THR A 159 40.71 -2.47 -12.21
N THR A 160 40.00 -2.24 -13.32
CA THR A 160 38.91 -1.25 -13.36
C THR A 160 37.54 -1.89 -13.07
N PRO A 161 36.58 -1.13 -12.50
CA PRO A 161 35.20 -1.61 -12.28
C PRO A 161 34.54 -2.19 -13.53
N GLU A 162 34.82 -1.63 -14.71
CA GLU A 162 34.25 -2.08 -15.99
C GLU A 162 34.74 -3.48 -16.37
N VAL A 163 36.01 -3.79 -16.11
CA VAL A 163 36.58 -5.11 -16.36
C VAL A 163 35.95 -6.15 -15.43
N VAL A 164 35.83 -5.83 -14.15
CA VAL A 164 35.15 -6.69 -13.17
C VAL A 164 33.70 -6.93 -13.59
N ALA A 165 32.94 -5.86 -13.84
CA ALA A 165 31.53 -5.93 -14.23
C ALA A 165 31.32 -6.78 -15.49
N LYS A 166 32.16 -6.57 -16.52
CA LYS A 166 32.11 -7.38 -17.75
C LYS A 166 32.33 -8.86 -17.44
N LYS A 167 33.39 -9.18 -16.69
CA LYS A 167 33.77 -10.56 -16.43
C LYS A 167 32.75 -11.29 -15.56
N THR A 168 32.26 -10.66 -14.50
CA THR A 168 31.26 -11.25 -13.61
C THR A 168 29.91 -11.40 -14.32
N THR A 169 29.57 -10.51 -15.25
CA THR A 169 28.40 -10.66 -16.13
C THR A 169 28.56 -11.87 -17.07
N GLU A 170 29.71 -12.04 -17.71
CA GLU A 170 30.00 -13.20 -18.56
C GLU A 170 29.90 -14.51 -17.76
N ASN A 171 30.43 -14.53 -16.53
CA ASN A 171 30.36 -15.67 -15.63
C ASN A 171 28.91 -16.01 -15.26
N ALA A 172 28.08 -15.00 -14.90
CA ALA A 172 26.68 -15.19 -14.57
C ALA A 172 25.88 -15.74 -15.77
N ILE A 173 26.09 -15.17 -16.97
CA ILE A 173 25.47 -15.64 -18.21
C ILE A 173 25.83 -17.11 -18.47
N ARG A 174 27.11 -17.46 -18.32
CA ARG A 174 27.59 -18.83 -18.54
C ARG A 174 27.02 -19.81 -17.51
N PHE A 175 27.04 -19.44 -16.23
CA PHE A 175 26.58 -20.28 -15.13
C PHE A 175 25.07 -20.54 -15.20
N PHE A 176 24.26 -19.48 -15.29
CA PHE A 176 22.80 -19.58 -15.36
C PHE A 176 22.27 -19.87 -16.78
N LYS A 177 23.16 -20.11 -17.76
CA LYS A 177 22.83 -20.39 -19.16
C LYS A 177 21.88 -19.34 -19.77
N LEU A 178 22.10 -18.06 -19.46
CA LEU A 178 21.25 -16.95 -19.89
C LEU A 178 21.43 -16.67 -21.40
N SER A 179 20.34 -16.42 -22.13
CA SER A 179 20.44 -16.12 -23.56
C SER A 179 21.04 -14.73 -23.81
N ASN A 180 22.09 -14.65 -24.63
CA ASN A 180 22.87 -13.42 -24.87
C ASN A 180 22.20 -12.43 -25.87
N LYS A 181 20.87 -12.47 -26.00
CA LYS A 181 20.13 -11.58 -26.91
C LYS A 181 20.08 -10.15 -26.34
N ARG A 182 21.18 -9.40 -26.46
CA ARG A 182 21.10 -7.94 -26.52
C ARG A 182 20.54 -7.57 -27.89
N ASN A 183 19.24 -7.31 -27.95
CA ASN A 183 18.57 -6.81 -29.14
C ASN A 183 18.45 -5.28 -28.98
N PRO A 184 19.29 -4.45 -29.60
CA PRO A 184 19.27 -3.00 -29.37
C PRO A 184 17.97 -2.32 -29.85
N SER A 185 17.24 -2.98 -30.75
CA SER A 185 15.97 -2.55 -31.34
C SER A 185 14.76 -3.32 -30.79
N VAL A 186 14.97 -4.24 -29.86
CA VAL A 186 13.92 -4.84 -29.03
C VAL A 186 14.43 -4.77 -27.60
N ILE A 187 14.29 -3.60 -27.00
CA ILE A 187 14.05 -3.53 -25.56
C ILE A 187 12.87 -4.49 -25.37
N PRO A 188 13.03 -5.64 -24.69
CA PRO A 188 11.86 -6.38 -24.29
C PRO A 188 11.02 -5.34 -23.56
N LYS A 189 9.78 -5.10 -24.02
CA LYS A 189 8.79 -4.63 -23.07
C LYS A 189 8.79 -5.71 -21.98
N LEU A 190 9.62 -5.50 -20.96
CA LEU A 190 9.30 -5.84 -19.61
C LEU A 190 7.84 -5.47 -19.50
N ILE A 191 6.97 -6.47 -19.55
CA ILE A 191 5.73 -6.36 -18.81
C ILE A 191 6.25 -6.17 -17.40
N PRO A 192 6.20 -4.97 -16.81
CA PRO A 192 6.80 -4.78 -15.51
C PRO A 192 5.92 -5.56 -14.55
N LEU A 193 6.43 -6.65 -14.01
CA LEU A 193 6.18 -6.95 -12.60
C LEU A 193 7.21 -6.13 -11.80
N GLN A 194 7.19 -4.80 -11.98
CA GLN A 194 7.77 -3.88 -11.01
C GLN A 194 6.75 -3.78 -9.89
N GLY A 195 6.95 -4.58 -8.84
CA GLY A 195 6.28 -4.34 -7.57
C GLY A 195 6.54 -2.89 -7.14
N THR A 196 5.51 -2.09 -6.94
CA THR A 196 5.65 -0.74 -6.39
C THR A 196 5.78 -0.85 -4.88
N ALA A 197 6.93 -0.51 -4.31
CA ALA A 197 7.13 -0.48 -2.87
C ALA A 197 6.72 0.89 -2.31
N ILE A 198 5.78 0.90 -1.38
CA ILE A 198 5.26 2.11 -0.74
C ILE A 198 5.57 2.07 0.75
N ASP A 199 6.22 3.13 1.23
CA ASP A 199 6.53 3.29 2.65
C ASP A 199 5.29 3.79 3.43
N GLY A 200 4.64 2.88 4.14
CA GLY A 200 3.49 3.13 5.00
C GLY A 200 3.81 3.86 6.31
N SER A 201 5.06 4.26 6.54
CA SER A 201 5.44 5.13 7.66
C SER A 201 5.40 6.62 7.31
N LYS A 202 5.39 6.97 6.02
CA LYS A 202 5.35 8.36 5.53
C LYS A 202 4.10 9.11 6.02
N PHE A 203 4.24 10.43 6.09
CA PHE A 203 3.20 11.37 6.56
C PHE A 203 2.68 10.98 7.96
N GLU A 204 1.36 10.85 8.13
CA GLU A 204 0.73 10.56 9.43
C GLU A 204 0.61 9.06 9.77
N GLY A 205 1.31 8.21 9.02
CA GLY A 205 1.34 6.77 9.24
C GLY A 205 0.17 6.03 8.60
N GLY A 206 0.42 5.48 7.42
CA GLY A 206 -0.12 4.24 6.83
C GLY A 206 -1.60 4.12 6.48
N GLY A 207 -2.52 4.68 7.27
CA GLY A 207 -3.96 4.42 7.11
C GLY A 207 -4.51 4.93 5.76
N GLN A 208 -4.24 6.19 5.42
CA GLN A 208 -4.65 6.79 4.14
C GLN A 208 -3.93 6.14 2.96
N ILE A 209 -2.62 5.88 3.11
CA ILE A 209 -1.79 5.22 2.11
C ILE A 209 -2.39 3.86 1.75
N LEU A 210 -2.66 2.99 2.73
CA LEU A 210 -3.23 1.66 2.49
C LEU A 210 -4.57 1.70 1.76
N ARG A 211 -5.46 2.65 2.11
CA ARG A 211 -6.78 2.79 1.48
C ARG A 211 -6.69 3.18 0.00
N LEU A 212 -5.61 3.84 -0.41
CA LEU A 212 -5.39 4.21 -1.81
C LEU A 212 -4.53 3.18 -2.53
N SER A 213 -3.50 2.63 -1.87
CA SER A 213 -2.56 1.69 -2.49
C SER A 213 -3.24 0.42 -2.97
N GLY A 214 -4.12 -0.17 -2.15
CA GLY A 214 -4.85 -1.39 -2.51
C GLY A 214 -5.69 -1.25 -3.78
N PRO A 215 -6.72 -0.39 -3.83
CA PRO A 215 -7.58 -0.27 -5.00
C PRO A 215 -6.82 0.23 -6.25
N LEU A 216 -5.83 1.10 -6.11
CA LEU A 216 -5.04 1.57 -7.25
C LEU A 216 -4.08 0.49 -7.78
N ALA A 217 -3.49 -0.34 -6.91
CA ALA A 217 -2.73 -1.51 -7.32
C ALA A 217 -3.57 -2.44 -8.20
N VAL A 218 -4.82 -2.70 -7.79
CA VAL A 218 -5.76 -3.52 -8.56
C VAL A 218 -6.14 -2.83 -9.88
N LEU A 219 -6.61 -1.59 -9.86
CA LEU A 219 -7.07 -0.87 -11.06
C LEU A 219 -5.96 -0.73 -12.11
N PHE A 220 -4.73 -0.43 -11.70
CA PHE A 220 -3.62 -0.26 -12.62
C PHE A 220 -2.87 -1.57 -12.91
N ASN A 221 -3.34 -2.70 -12.39
CA ASN A 221 -2.70 -4.01 -12.49
C ASN A 221 -1.20 -3.95 -12.12
N LYS A 222 -0.90 -3.25 -11.01
CA LYS A 222 0.44 -3.07 -10.47
C LYS A 222 0.59 -3.84 -9.16
N GLN A 223 1.45 -4.86 -9.16
CA GLN A 223 1.90 -5.47 -7.91
C GLN A 223 2.44 -4.38 -6.99
N THR A 224 1.99 -4.36 -5.73
CA THR A 224 2.29 -3.25 -4.82
C THR A 224 2.50 -3.78 -3.40
N THR A 225 3.63 -3.44 -2.80
CA THR A 225 3.95 -3.79 -1.41
C THR A 225 3.91 -2.52 -0.56
N VAL A 226 3.04 -2.47 0.45
CA VAL A 226 3.05 -1.41 1.46
C VAL A 226 3.75 -1.94 2.71
N HIS A 227 4.92 -1.40 3.04
CA HIS A 227 5.71 -1.82 4.21
C HIS A 227 5.70 -0.76 5.31
N SER A 228 6.22 -1.08 6.50
CA SER A 228 6.31 -0.15 7.64
C SER A 228 4.96 0.47 8.03
N ILE A 229 3.88 -0.31 7.86
CA ILE A 229 2.50 0.14 8.05
C ILE A 229 2.34 0.69 9.47
N ARG A 230 2.03 1.99 9.56
CA ARG A 230 1.76 2.67 10.84
C ARG A 230 2.90 2.54 11.85
N ALA A 231 4.15 2.42 11.36
CA ALA A 231 5.34 2.29 12.23
C ALA A 231 5.47 3.42 13.26
N ASN A 232 4.99 4.62 12.92
CA ASN A 232 5.01 5.80 13.80
C ASN A 232 3.79 5.93 14.74
N ARG A 233 2.92 4.91 14.82
CA ARG A 233 1.72 4.93 15.68
C ARG A 233 1.93 4.03 16.91
N PRO A 234 1.25 4.30 18.05
CA PRO A 234 1.37 3.48 19.26
C PRO A 234 1.04 1.99 19.08
N LYS A 235 0.21 1.67 18.08
CA LYS A 235 -0.12 0.29 17.69
C LYS A 235 0.21 0.13 16.19
N PRO A 236 1.43 -0.31 15.84
CA PRO A 236 1.84 -0.47 14.45
C PRO A 236 1.07 -1.60 13.74
N GLY A 237 1.24 -1.65 12.42
CA GLY A 237 0.64 -2.62 11.53
C GLY A 237 -0.85 -2.44 11.26
N LEU A 238 -1.46 -3.43 10.60
CA LEU A 238 -2.87 -3.42 10.21
C LEU A 238 -3.80 -3.32 11.42
N ALA A 239 -4.74 -2.39 11.36
CA ALA A 239 -5.86 -2.30 12.28
C ALA A 239 -7.08 -3.03 11.67
N ARG A 240 -8.13 -3.25 12.46
CA ARG A 240 -9.33 -4.00 12.02
C ARG A 240 -9.94 -3.46 10.72
N GLN A 241 -10.03 -2.14 10.58
CA GLN A 241 -10.54 -1.51 9.35
C GLN A 241 -9.61 -1.68 8.15
N HIS A 242 -8.29 -1.75 8.35
CA HIS A 242 -7.34 -1.97 7.26
C HIS A 242 -7.43 -3.42 6.79
N LEU A 243 -7.37 -4.37 7.73
CA LEU A 243 -7.53 -5.79 7.44
C LEU A 243 -8.87 -6.05 6.74
N GLY A 244 -9.97 -5.58 7.30
CA GLY A 244 -11.29 -5.78 6.72
C GLY A 244 -11.46 -5.14 5.35
N GLY A 245 -10.87 -3.97 5.12
CA GLY A 245 -10.85 -3.30 3.82
C GLY A 245 -10.07 -4.08 2.77
N LEU A 246 -8.87 -4.55 3.10
CA LEU A 246 -8.02 -5.33 2.19
C LEU A 246 -8.58 -6.73 1.91
N GLU A 247 -9.16 -7.39 2.91
CA GLU A 247 -9.87 -8.66 2.69
C GLU A 247 -11.08 -8.46 1.76
N LEU A 248 -11.86 -7.38 1.95
CA LEU A 248 -12.96 -7.07 1.03
C LEU A 248 -12.44 -6.73 -0.37
N LEU A 249 -11.34 -5.98 -0.48
CA LEU A 249 -10.68 -5.68 -1.76
C LEU A 249 -10.24 -6.97 -2.48
N ARG A 250 -9.65 -7.92 -1.74
CA ARG A 250 -9.29 -9.26 -2.25
C ARG A 250 -10.52 -9.98 -2.78
N ASP A 251 -11.60 -9.99 -2.01
CA ASP A 251 -12.84 -10.68 -2.36
C ASP A 251 -13.54 -10.03 -3.58
N ILE A 252 -13.46 -8.71 -3.74
CA ILE A 252 -14.00 -7.96 -4.90
C ILE A 252 -13.18 -8.24 -6.17
N SER A 253 -11.86 -8.12 -6.07
CA SER A 253 -10.95 -8.16 -7.23
C SER A 253 -10.49 -9.56 -7.63
N GLY A 254 -10.59 -10.55 -6.73
CA GLY A 254 -9.98 -11.86 -6.93
C GLY A 254 -8.44 -11.85 -6.88
N SER A 255 -7.83 -10.72 -6.52
CA SER A 255 -6.38 -10.58 -6.40
C SER A 255 -5.83 -11.40 -5.23
N THR A 256 -4.55 -11.77 -5.29
CA THR A 256 -3.85 -12.33 -4.13
C THR A 256 -3.36 -11.18 -3.26
N ILE A 257 -3.64 -11.22 -1.96
CA ILE A 257 -3.12 -10.23 -1.01
C ILE A 257 -2.47 -10.97 0.16
N GLU A 258 -1.16 -10.78 0.29
CA GLU A 258 -0.35 -11.35 1.36
C GLU A 258 -0.20 -10.37 2.53
N GLY A 259 0.07 -10.89 3.74
CA GLY A 259 0.19 -10.07 4.95
C GLY A 259 -1.15 -9.65 5.57
N LEU A 260 -2.25 -10.33 5.24
CA LEU A 260 -3.59 -10.08 5.81
C LEU A 260 -3.76 -10.64 7.22
N SER A 261 -3.01 -10.11 8.17
CA SER A 261 -3.17 -10.39 9.60
C SER A 261 -3.19 -9.11 10.42
N LEU A 262 -3.89 -9.12 11.56
CA LEU A 262 -3.86 -7.97 12.47
C LEU A 262 -2.42 -7.67 12.87
N GLN A 263 -2.08 -6.38 12.93
CA GLN A 263 -0.73 -5.88 13.24
C GLN A 263 0.34 -6.26 12.22
N SER A 264 -0.01 -6.83 11.06
CA SER A 264 0.96 -6.98 9.98
C SER A 264 1.52 -5.62 9.57
N GLU A 265 2.84 -5.51 9.53
CA GLU A 265 3.54 -4.27 9.16
C GLU A 265 3.84 -4.19 7.66
N SER A 266 3.52 -5.26 6.91
CA SER A 266 3.67 -5.31 5.46
C SER A 266 2.48 -6.01 4.82
N VAL A 267 2.01 -5.47 3.70
CA VAL A 267 0.99 -6.09 2.85
C VAL A 267 1.48 -6.04 1.42
N GLU A 268 1.30 -7.14 0.72
CA GLU A 268 1.59 -7.22 -0.71
C GLU A 268 0.32 -7.54 -1.48
N VAL A 269 -0.02 -6.67 -2.43
CA VAL A 269 -1.14 -6.85 -3.34
C VAL A 269 -0.57 -7.34 -4.67
N ILE A 270 -0.99 -8.51 -5.10
CA ILE A 270 -0.68 -9.12 -6.39
C ILE A 270 -1.99 -9.15 -7.18
N PRO A 271 -2.24 -8.14 -8.04
CA PRO A 271 -3.48 -8.02 -8.79
C PRO A 271 -3.74 -9.28 -9.62
N ALA A 272 -4.98 -9.76 -9.60
CA ALA A 272 -5.42 -10.75 -10.56
C ALA A 272 -5.74 -10.08 -11.89
N GLN A 273 -5.50 -10.77 -13.00
CA GLN A 273 -5.99 -10.35 -14.32
C GLN A 273 -7.53 -10.41 -14.43
N ALA A 274 -8.23 -10.95 -13.42
CA ALA A 274 -9.67 -11.16 -13.45
C ALA A 274 -10.44 -9.89 -13.06
N HIS A 275 -11.38 -9.48 -13.91
CA HIS A 275 -12.34 -8.41 -13.64
C HIS A 275 -13.29 -8.76 -12.49
N ILE A 276 -13.91 -7.73 -11.87
CA ILE A 276 -14.96 -7.90 -10.85
C ILE A 276 -16.10 -8.74 -11.44
N ARG A 277 -16.32 -9.95 -10.92
CA ARG A 277 -17.30 -10.92 -11.49
C ARG A 277 -18.61 -11.01 -10.73
N ARG A 278 -18.72 -10.34 -9.58
CA ARG A 278 -19.87 -10.42 -8.68
C ARG A 278 -20.32 -9.03 -8.30
N SER A 279 -21.62 -8.85 -8.13
CA SER A 279 -22.25 -7.59 -7.75
C SER A 279 -22.68 -7.55 -6.28
N HIS A 280 -22.37 -8.57 -5.48
CA HIS A 280 -22.82 -8.66 -4.09
C HIS A 280 -21.69 -9.09 -3.16
N PHE A 281 -21.39 -8.26 -2.17
CA PHE A 281 -20.34 -8.49 -1.19
C PHE A 281 -20.83 -8.22 0.22
N LYS A 282 -20.24 -8.94 1.19
CA LYS A 282 -20.50 -8.72 2.62
C LYS A 282 -19.19 -8.73 3.39
N LYS A 283 -19.01 -7.76 4.28
CA LYS A 283 -17.86 -7.72 5.19
C LYS A 283 -18.26 -7.34 6.61
N SER A 284 -17.85 -8.16 7.57
CA SER A 284 -18.00 -7.89 9.00
C SER A 284 -16.65 -7.64 9.65
N LEU A 285 -16.53 -6.52 10.36
CA LEU A 285 -15.28 -6.08 11.01
C LEU A 285 -15.15 -6.59 12.45
N HIS A 286 -16.17 -7.31 12.95
CA HIS A 286 -16.22 -7.91 14.29
C HIS A 286 -15.76 -6.92 15.39
N GLY A 287 -16.50 -5.81 15.55
CA GLY A 287 -16.27 -4.77 16.57
C GLY A 287 -16.41 -3.36 16.02
N ALA A 288 -15.74 -2.39 16.65
CA ALA A 288 -15.82 -0.97 16.30
C ALA A 288 -14.87 -0.51 15.16
N GLY A 289 -14.46 -1.41 14.26
CA GLY A 289 -13.76 -1.02 13.04
C GLY A 289 -14.65 -0.10 12.19
N SER A 290 -14.11 0.99 11.66
CA SER A 290 -14.90 1.98 10.92
C SER A 290 -15.27 1.47 9.53
N VAL A 291 -16.58 1.37 9.25
CA VAL A 291 -17.08 0.94 7.93
C VAL A 291 -16.91 2.02 6.86
N SER A 292 -16.87 3.31 7.24
CA SER A 292 -16.61 4.40 6.29
C SER A 292 -15.19 4.32 5.75
N LEU A 293 -14.19 4.02 6.61
CA LEU A 293 -12.80 3.81 6.17
C LEU A 293 -12.65 2.59 5.27
N VAL A 294 -13.41 1.52 5.52
CA VAL A 294 -13.45 0.35 4.63
C VAL A 294 -14.05 0.73 3.28
N LEU A 295 -15.18 1.45 3.29
CA LEU A 295 -15.84 1.93 2.07
C LEU A 295 -14.90 2.82 1.25
N GLN A 296 -14.21 3.78 1.87
CA GLN A 296 -13.20 4.62 1.20
C GLN A 296 -12.15 3.79 0.44
N GLY A 297 -11.69 2.68 1.02
CA GLY A 297 -10.65 1.85 0.43
C GLY A 297 -11.10 0.96 -0.73
N VAL A 298 -12.41 0.72 -0.88
CA VAL A 298 -12.95 -0.13 -1.96
C VAL A 298 -13.80 0.63 -2.97
N LEU A 299 -14.29 1.83 -2.62
CA LEU A 299 -15.18 2.60 -3.47
C LEU A 299 -14.59 2.94 -4.85
N PRO A 300 -13.30 3.33 -5.01
CA PRO A 300 -12.73 3.57 -6.33
C PRO A 300 -12.84 2.37 -7.26
N LEU A 301 -12.61 1.16 -6.73
CA LEU A 301 -12.72 -0.09 -7.48
C LEU A 301 -14.17 -0.39 -7.86
N LEU A 302 -15.11 -0.18 -6.95
CA LEU A 302 -16.54 -0.45 -7.16
C LEU A 302 -17.20 0.54 -8.14
N VAL A 303 -16.81 1.81 -8.09
CA VAL A 303 -17.29 2.85 -9.01
C VAL A 303 -16.87 2.53 -10.45
N LEU A 304 -15.68 1.98 -10.64
CA LEU A 304 -15.15 1.56 -11.94
C LEU A 304 -15.44 0.08 -12.26
N SER A 305 -16.46 -0.49 -11.62
CA SER A 305 -16.87 -1.86 -11.93
C SER A 305 -17.27 -2.00 -13.40
N PRO A 306 -16.81 -3.06 -14.10
CA PRO A 306 -17.18 -3.31 -15.49
C PRO A 306 -18.58 -3.94 -15.64
N LEU A 307 -19.24 -4.25 -14.52
CA LEU A 307 -20.60 -4.78 -14.54
C LEU A 307 -21.58 -3.70 -15.01
N ASP A 308 -22.64 -4.08 -15.73
CA ASP A 308 -23.72 -3.16 -16.10
C ASP A 308 -24.70 -2.90 -14.93
N GLU A 309 -24.73 -3.80 -13.95
CA GLU A 309 -25.61 -3.72 -12.79
C GLU A 309 -24.94 -3.06 -11.57
N PRO A 310 -25.71 -2.39 -10.69
CA PRO A 310 -25.17 -1.82 -9.46
C PRO A 310 -24.58 -2.89 -8.54
N THR A 311 -23.41 -2.59 -7.97
CA THR A 311 -22.81 -3.44 -6.94
C THR A 311 -23.37 -3.12 -5.55
N GLN A 312 -23.71 -4.14 -4.78
CA GLN A 312 -24.20 -4.05 -3.41
C GLN A 312 -23.14 -4.55 -2.43
N VAL A 313 -22.82 -3.73 -1.42
CA VAL A 313 -21.88 -4.08 -0.36
C VAL A 313 -22.56 -3.91 1.00
N THR A 314 -22.63 -5.00 1.76
CA THR A 314 -23.11 -4.99 3.15
C THR A 314 -21.92 -4.93 4.10
N LEU A 315 -21.81 -3.86 4.89
CA LEU A 315 -20.75 -3.64 5.87
C LEU A 315 -21.30 -3.68 7.29
N GLU A 316 -20.66 -4.47 8.15
CA GLU A 316 -20.99 -4.56 9.57
C GLU A 316 -19.81 -4.08 10.44
N GLY A 317 -20.03 -3.08 11.29
CA GLY A 317 -18.98 -2.45 12.09
C GLY A 317 -19.39 -1.14 12.75
N GLY A 318 -18.42 -0.29 13.08
CA GLY A 318 -18.68 1.06 13.58
C GLY A 318 -19.02 2.03 12.44
N THR A 319 -20.14 2.74 12.55
CA THR A 319 -20.57 3.79 11.61
C THR A 319 -20.22 5.20 12.09
N HIS A 320 -20.02 5.36 13.40
CA HIS A 320 -19.70 6.60 14.10
C HIS A 320 -18.55 6.34 15.06
N VAL A 321 -17.32 6.39 14.53
CA VAL A 321 -16.09 6.05 15.25
C VAL A 321 -15.17 7.28 15.27
N PRO A 322 -14.64 7.70 16.43
CA PRO A 322 -13.69 8.80 16.51
C PRO A 322 -12.49 8.63 15.58
N TYR A 323 -11.95 9.74 15.08
CA TYR A 323 -10.84 9.76 14.11
C TYR A 323 -11.15 9.03 12.78
N SER A 324 -12.43 8.94 12.43
CA SER A 324 -12.88 8.48 11.11
C SER A 324 -14.08 9.31 10.67
N PRO A 325 -14.29 9.51 9.36
CA PRO A 325 -15.46 10.22 8.89
C PRO A 325 -16.72 9.45 9.30
N PRO A 326 -17.73 10.11 9.89
CA PRO A 326 -19.00 9.46 10.16
C PRO A 326 -19.64 9.03 8.85
N LEU A 327 -20.52 8.03 8.90
CA LEU A 327 -21.20 7.56 7.70
C LEU A 327 -22.07 8.64 7.04
N ASP A 328 -22.57 9.61 7.82
CA ASP A 328 -23.31 10.77 7.31
C ASP A 328 -22.47 11.68 6.42
N PHE A 329 -21.17 11.83 6.69
CA PHE A 329 -20.24 12.52 5.79
C PHE A 329 -20.16 11.82 4.44
N MET A 330 -20.11 10.47 4.46
CA MET A 330 -20.08 9.68 3.23
C MET A 330 -21.40 9.78 2.46
N SER A 331 -22.55 9.83 3.12
CA SER A 331 -23.87 9.85 2.46
C SER A 331 -24.35 11.23 2.03
N SER A 332 -23.73 12.30 2.52
CA SER A 332 -24.06 13.68 2.19
C SER A 332 -22.86 14.44 1.61
N GLY A 333 -21.99 15.01 2.43
CA GLY A 333 -20.86 15.86 2.00
C GLY A 333 -20.05 15.31 0.83
N LEU A 334 -19.49 14.10 0.98
CA LEU A 334 -18.70 13.47 -0.08
C LEU A 334 -19.56 13.10 -1.30
N ALA A 335 -20.77 12.57 -1.08
CA ALA A 335 -21.68 12.16 -2.15
C ALA A 335 -22.06 13.34 -3.06
N LEU A 336 -22.26 14.54 -2.50
CA LEU A 336 -22.57 15.74 -3.28
C LEU A 336 -21.46 16.11 -4.27
N VAL A 337 -20.19 15.96 -3.85
CA VAL A 337 -19.04 16.29 -4.70
C VAL A 337 -18.83 15.19 -5.74
N LEU A 338 -18.91 13.92 -5.35
CA LEU A 338 -18.74 12.79 -6.26
C LEU A 338 -19.84 12.72 -7.33
N GLN A 339 -21.08 13.12 -7.00
CA GLN A 339 -22.17 13.23 -7.97
C GLN A 339 -21.85 14.19 -9.13
N ARG A 340 -21.11 15.28 -8.87
CA ARG A 340 -20.67 16.21 -9.92
C ARG A 340 -19.66 15.59 -10.87
N MET A 341 -18.98 14.54 -10.44
CA MET A 341 -18.06 13.73 -11.24
C MET A 341 -18.77 12.56 -11.95
N GLY A 342 -20.10 12.47 -11.88
CA GLY A 342 -20.88 11.36 -12.43
C GLY A 342 -20.83 10.08 -11.59
N ILE A 343 -20.35 10.17 -10.36
CA ILE A 343 -20.24 9.03 -9.44
C ILE A 343 -21.46 9.03 -8.51
N HIS A 344 -22.19 7.92 -8.51
CA HIS A 344 -23.38 7.76 -7.68
C HIS A 344 -23.24 6.57 -6.76
N TYR A 345 -23.72 6.70 -5.53
CA TYR A 345 -23.95 5.59 -4.62
C TYR A 345 -25.01 5.97 -3.61
N ASN A 346 -25.65 4.96 -3.02
CA ASN A 346 -26.64 5.12 -1.96
C ASN A 346 -26.21 4.33 -0.73
N ILE A 347 -26.28 4.94 0.44
CA ILE A 347 -25.95 4.30 1.72
C ILE A 347 -27.24 4.19 2.54
N ASN A 348 -27.72 2.96 2.73
CA ASN A 348 -28.79 2.66 3.66
C ASN A 348 -28.21 2.15 4.98
N THR A 349 -28.58 2.78 6.10
CA THR A 349 -28.09 2.40 7.43
C THR A 349 -29.22 1.78 8.23
N ASP A 350 -29.24 0.44 8.30
CA ASP A 350 -30.22 -0.29 9.10
C ASP A 350 -29.99 0.01 10.59
N LYS A 351 -28.74 -0.13 11.03
CA LYS A 351 -28.33 0.07 12.42
C LYS A 351 -27.02 0.84 12.50
N CYS A 352 -26.96 1.84 13.37
CA CYS A 352 -25.75 2.61 13.63
C CYS A 352 -24.84 1.85 14.60
N GLY A 353 -23.53 1.86 14.34
CA GLY A 353 -22.52 1.24 15.20
C GLY A 353 -21.67 2.29 15.88
N PHE A 354 -21.58 2.25 17.20
CA PHE A 354 -20.86 3.24 18.02
C PHE A 354 -19.73 2.57 18.81
N MET A 355 -18.63 3.29 19.05
CA MET A 355 -17.57 2.81 19.93
C MET A 355 -18.06 2.64 21.39
N PRO A 356 -17.53 1.67 22.15
CA PRO A 356 -16.47 0.71 21.78
C PRO A 356 -16.98 -0.57 21.11
N HIS A 357 -18.30 -0.77 21.02
CA HIS A 357 -18.89 -2.06 20.63
C HIS A 357 -19.03 -2.25 19.11
N GLY A 358 -19.27 -1.17 18.35
CA GLY A 358 -19.58 -1.26 16.92
C GLY A 358 -20.99 -1.82 16.68
N GLY A 359 -21.10 -2.80 15.78
CA GLY A 359 -22.35 -3.54 15.55
C GLY A 359 -23.42 -2.81 14.73
N GLY A 360 -23.00 -1.80 13.95
CA GLY A 360 -23.81 -1.21 12.90
C GLY A 360 -23.90 -2.11 11.68
N SER A 361 -24.94 -1.92 10.89
CA SER A 361 -25.22 -2.64 9.64
C SER A 361 -25.59 -1.61 8.58
N VAL A 362 -24.83 -1.63 7.48
CA VAL A 362 -24.92 -0.67 6.39
C VAL A 362 -24.96 -1.41 5.08
N LYS A 363 -25.90 -1.05 4.21
CA LYS A 363 -25.98 -1.52 2.84
C LYS A 363 -25.67 -0.37 1.89
N VAL A 364 -24.62 -0.53 1.10
CA VAL A 364 -24.21 0.43 0.07
C VAL A 364 -24.55 -0.11 -1.30
N THR A 365 -25.17 0.69 -2.15
CA THR A 365 -25.46 0.35 -3.56
C THR A 365 -24.72 1.33 -4.46
N ILE A 366 -23.86 0.81 -5.35
CA ILE A 366 -22.94 1.58 -6.19
C ILE A 366 -23.20 1.22 -7.66
N PRO A 367 -23.95 2.04 -8.41
CA PRO A 367 -23.99 1.95 -9.86
C PRO A 367 -22.59 2.17 -10.48
N PRO A 368 -22.23 1.42 -11.53
CA PRO A 368 -20.97 1.62 -12.26
C PRO A 368 -20.96 2.99 -12.95
N ALA A 369 -19.83 3.69 -12.87
CA ALA A 369 -19.59 4.93 -13.61
C ALA A 369 -18.80 4.61 -14.89
N LYS A 370 -19.43 4.78 -16.06
CA LYS A 370 -18.78 4.55 -17.37
C LYS A 370 -17.56 5.46 -17.60
N THR A 371 -17.60 6.66 -17.05
CA THR A 371 -16.52 7.64 -17.12
C THR A 371 -16.65 8.57 -15.92
N ILE A 372 -15.53 8.87 -15.26
CA ILE A 372 -15.48 9.87 -14.20
C ILE A 372 -15.25 11.24 -14.84
N LEU A 373 -16.17 12.17 -14.61
CA LEU A 373 -16.10 13.53 -15.15
C LEU A 373 -15.08 14.37 -14.36
N PRO A 374 -14.37 15.31 -15.02
CA PRO A 374 -13.46 16.20 -14.32
C PRO A 374 -14.21 17.13 -13.35
N LEU A 375 -13.57 17.44 -12.22
CA LEU A 375 -14.15 18.28 -11.18
C LEU A 375 -13.59 19.71 -11.24
N GLN A 376 -14.47 20.72 -11.22
CA GLN A 376 -14.08 22.12 -11.19
C GLN A 376 -14.82 22.83 -10.04
N ILE A 377 -14.14 23.01 -8.92
CA ILE A 377 -14.64 23.75 -7.76
C ILE A 377 -13.53 24.68 -7.28
N THR A 378 -13.39 25.81 -7.97
CA THR A 378 -12.31 26.79 -7.76
C THR A 378 -12.82 28.20 -7.44
N GLN A 379 -14.08 28.50 -7.77
CA GLN A 379 -14.70 29.80 -7.52
C GLN A 379 -15.27 29.84 -6.11
N VAL A 380 -14.80 30.79 -5.30
CA VAL A 380 -15.22 30.93 -3.90
C VAL A 380 -16.65 31.48 -3.81
N SER A 381 -17.46 30.89 -2.93
CA SER A 381 -18.74 31.47 -2.50
C SER A 381 -19.06 31.09 -1.05
N ARG A 382 -19.75 32.00 -0.35
CA ARG A 382 -20.39 31.77 0.96
C ARG A 382 -21.91 31.88 0.89
N LYS A 383 -22.46 32.01 -0.32
CA LYS A 383 -23.90 31.97 -0.53
C LYS A 383 -24.35 30.51 -0.48
N VAL A 384 -24.80 30.10 0.69
CA VAL A 384 -25.42 28.78 0.92
C VAL A 384 -26.61 28.65 -0.03
N VAL A 385 -26.76 27.48 -0.65
CA VAL A 385 -27.88 27.09 -1.52
C VAL A 385 -28.69 25.91 -0.94
N ARG A 386 -28.07 25.09 -0.07
CA ARG A 386 -28.73 23.97 0.59
C ARG A 386 -28.03 23.60 1.90
N ILE A 387 -28.83 23.25 2.91
CA ILE A 387 -28.35 22.76 4.21
C ILE A 387 -28.92 21.36 4.42
N LEU A 388 -28.03 20.38 4.61
CA LEU A 388 -28.39 19.02 5.01
C LEU A 388 -27.90 18.80 6.44
N SER A 389 -28.76 18.30 7.33
CA SER A 389 -28.33 17.91 8.68
C SER A 389 -28.89 16.56 9.08
N HIS A 390 -28.03 15.69 9.60
CA HIS A 390 -28.40 14.38 10.09
C HIS A 390 -28.10 14.30 11.59
N THR A 391 -29.15 14.08 12.38
CA THR A 391 -29.04 13.96 13.84
C THR A 391 -29.31 12.53 14.27
N ILE A 392 -28.43 11.93 15.07
CA ILE A 392 -28.66 10.62 15.67
C ILE A 392 -28.60 10.78 17.19
N VAL A 393 -29.72 10.49 17.86
CA VAL A 393 -29.77 10.43 19.33
C VAL A 393 -29.77 8.97 19.73
N TYR A 394 -28.78 8.56 20.51
CA TYR A 394 -28.54 7.16 20.82
C TYR A 394 -28.21 6.92 22.29
N GLY A 395 -28.37 5.66 22.74
CA GLY A 395 -28.16 5.29 24.14
C GLY A 395 -29.39 5.55 25.02
N GLY A 396 -29.17 5.67 26.34
CA GLY A 396 -30.25 5.86 27.31
C GLY A 396 -30.92 7.22 27.17
N GLY A 397 -32.24 7.26 27.16
CA GLY A 397 -33.02 8.50 27.06
C GLY A 397 -33.14 9.08 25.65
N ALA A 398 -32.69 8.36 24.61
CA ALA A 398 -32.85 8.78 23.22
C ALA A 398 -34.34 9.04 22.88
N SER A 399 -34.66 10.27 22.48
CA SER A 399 -36.03 10.72 22.24
C SER A 399 -36.12 11.79 21.15
N ALA A 400 -37.29 11.91 20.54
CA ALA A 400 -37.57 12.93 19.53
C ALA A 400 -37.46 14.36 20.09
N SER A 401 -37.75 14.56 21.39
CA SER A 401 -37.59 15.86 22.04
C SER A 401 -36.15 16.34 22.00
N ILE A 402 -35.17 15.44 22.21
CA ILE A 402 -33.74 15.78 22.13
C ILE A 402 -33.37 16.13 20.68
N SER A 403 -33.77 15.33 19.69
CA SER A 403 -33.44 15.63 18.28
C SER A 403 -34.08 16.94 17.79
N ASN A 404 -35.30 17.24 18.23
CA ASN A 404 -35.97 18.51 17.92
C ASN A 404 -35.25 19.69 18.57
N TYR A 405 -34.75 19.52 19.80
CA TYR A 405 -34.00 20.57 20.46
C TYR A 405 -32.63 20.80 19.79
N VAL A 406 -31.93 19.74 19.38
CA VAL A 406 -30.71 19.86 18.54
C VAL A 406 -30.99 20.66 17.28
N TYR A 407 -32.08 20.35 16.57
CA TYR A 407 -32.50 21.09 15.38
C TYR A 407 -32.73 22.57 15.67
N GLN A 408 -33.43 22.91 16.75
CA GLN A 408 -33.70 24.31 17.13
C GLN A 408 -32.41 25.07 17.43
N VAL A 409 -31.49 24.48 18.20
CA VAL A 409 -30.19 25.08 18.54
C VAL A 409 -29.36 25.30 17.28
N LEU A 410 -29.30 24.30 16.39
CA LEU A 410 -28.57 24.39 15.13
C LEU A 410 -29.13 25.49 14.22
N VAL A 411 -30.45 25.51 14.01
CA VAL A 411 -31.11 26.53 13.18
C VAL A 411 -30.88 27.93 13.76
N GLY A 412 -31.02 28.10 15.07
CA GLY A 412 -30.75 29.38 15.74
C GLY A 412 -29.31 29.85 15.51
N ALA A 413 -28.33 28.96 15.66
CA ALA A 413 -26.92 29.28 15.52
C ALA A 413 -26.46 29.53 14.07
N LEU A 414 -27.10 28.91 13.08
CA LEU A 414 -26.85 29.21 11.67
C LEU A 414 -27.52 30.51 11.24
N ARG A 415 -28.74 30.79 11.71
CA ARG A 415 -29.44 32.06 11.44
C ARG A 415 -28.68 33.26 11.99
N SER A 416 -28.10 33.15 13.18
CA SER A 416 -27.28 34.22 13.75
C SER A 416 -26.01 34.51 12.94
N ARG A 417 -25.56 33.55 12.12
CA ARG A 417 -24.48 33.70 11.13
C ARG A 417 -24.94 34.16 9.75
N GLY A 418 -26.21 34.52 9.60
CA GLY A 418 -26.80 34.96 8.32
C GLY A 418 -27.07 33.81 7.33
N ILE A 419 -26.96 32.56 7.76
CA ILE A 419 -27.21 31.38 6.92
C ILE A 419 -28.70 31.04 6.97
N ASN A 420 -29.43 31.42 5.92
CA ASN A 420 -30.88 31.27 5.82
C ASN A 420 -31.24 30.61 4.49
N LEU A 421 -31.82 29.40 4.46
CA LEU A 421 -32.23 28.70 3.23
C LEU A 421 -32.96 27.37 3.54
N PRO A 422 -33.48 26.62 2.53
CA PRO A 422 -34.18 25.37 2.80
C PRO A 422 -33.29 24.39 3.55
N PHE A 423 -33.80 23.98 4.71
CA PHE A 423 -33.11 23.13 5.66
C PHE A 423 -33.71 21.73 5.56
N GLN A 424 -32.93 20.76 5.07
CA GLN A 424 -33.33 19.36 5.05
C GLN A 424 -32.70 18.66 6.25
N SER A 425 -33.54 18.42 7.27
CA SER A 425 -33.12 17.70 8.47
C SER A 425 -33.65 16.28 8.44
N THR A 426 -32.79 15.32 8.78
CA THR A 426 -33.21 13.96 9.13
C THR A 426 -32.80 13.66 10.56
N SER A 427 -33.55 12.79 11.24
CA SER A 427 -33.21 12.35 12.58
C SER A 427 -33.45 10.86 12.77
N LYS A 428 -32.53 10.18 13.48
CA LYS A 428 -32.66 8.77 13.85
C LYS A 428 -32.53 8.61 15.37
N LEU A 429 -33.40 7.79 15.95
CA LEU A 429 -33.33 7.40 17.35
C LEU A 429 -32.81 5.97 17.46
N GLN A 430 -31.82 5.72 18.31
CA GLN A 430 -31.29 4.37 18.55
C GLN A 430 -31.09 4.10 20.05
N PRO A 431 -32.17 3.73 20.78
CA PRO A 431 -32.10 3.49 22.20
C PRO A 431 -31.37 2.18 22.52
N PHE A 432 -30.56 2.19 23.58
CA PHE A 432 -29.98 1.00 24.22
C PHE A 432 -29.53 1.33 25.65
N LYS A 433 -29.23 0.31 26.47
CA LYS A 433 -28.75 0.49 27.85
C LYS A 433 -27.37 1.17 27.84
N GLY A 434 -27.26 2.37 28.41
CA GLY A 434 -26.02 3.14 28.48
C GLY A 434 -26.27 4.65 28.60
N LYS A 435 -25.19 5.45 28.57
CA LYS A 435 -25.31 6.92 28.57
C LYS A 435 -25.87 7.41 27.22
N GLY A 436 -26.84 8.31 27.26
CA GLY A 436 -27.37 8.99 26.09
C GLY A 436 -26.33 9.91 25.44
N LYS A 437 -26.29 9.93 24.12
CA LYS A 437 -25.33 10.67 23.30
C LYS A 437 -25.98 11.15 22.00
N ILE A 438 -25.34 12.15 21.39
CA ILE A 438 -25.78 12.79 20.16
C ILE A 438 -24.64 12.73 19.15
N ALA A 439 -24.94 12.23 17.95
CA ALA A 439 -24.15 12.48 16.76
C ALA A 439 -24.90 13.49 15.88
N LEU A 440 -24.18 14.44 15.30
CA LEU A 440 -24.72 15.47 14.43
C LEU A 440 -23.76 15.66 13.26
N HIS A 441 -24.27 15.58 12.04
CA HIS A 441 -23.53 15.93 10.84
C HIS A 441 -24.26 17.02 10.08
N VAL A 442 -23.55 18.03 9.60
CA VAL A 442 -24.09 19.12 8.80
C VAL A 442 -23.27 19.28 7.53
N THR A 443 -23.95 19.38 6.40
CA THR A 443 -23.37 19.72 5.10
C THR A 443 -23.98 21.04 4.61
N LEU A 444 -23.14 22.03 4.33
CA LEU A 444 -23.50 23.27 3.67
C LEU A 444 -23.08 23.18 2.20
N GLU A 445 -24.03 23.17 1.29
CA GLU A 445 -23.78 23.40 -0.14
C GLU A 445 -23.98 24.88 -0.45
N MET A 446 -23.03 25.46 -1.19
CA MET A 446 -22.99 26.86 -1.58
C MET A 446 -22.89 26.97 -3.11
N GLU A 447 -23.07 28.19 -3.63
CA GLU A 447 -22.93 28.45 -5.07
C GLU A 447 -21.58 27.97 -5.62
N PHE A 448 -21.55 27.73 -6.94
CA PHE A 448 -20.40 27.17 -7.65
C PHE A 448 -19.93 25.80 -7.13
N GLY A 449 -20.78 25.11 -6.35
CA GLY A 449 -20.49 23.78 -5.82
C GLY A 449 -19.54 23.77 -4.64
N ASN A 450 -19.41 24.88 -3.92
CA ASN A 450 -18.64 24.92 -2.68
C ASN A 450 -19.38 24.05 -1.63
N VAL A 451 -18.66 23.24 -0.85
CA VAL A 451 -19.25 22.31 0.12
C VAL A 451 -18.44 22.30 1.41
N PHE A 452 -19.05 22.65 2.53
CA PHE A 452 -18.43 22.50 3.86
C PHE A 452 -19.19 21.48 4.70
N THR A 453 -18.45 20.71 5.48
CA THR A 453 -19.01 19.75 6.42
C THR A 453 -18.55 20.00 7.84
N GLY A 454 -19.41 19.65 8.79
CA GLY A 454 -19.09 19.66 10.22
C GLY A 454 -19.74 18.46 10.91
N SER A 455 -19.00 17.79 11.80
CA SER A 455 -19.42 16.53 12.42
C SER A 455 -19.12 16.47 13.92
N CYS A 456 -20.11 16.04 14.69
CA CYS A 456 -19.96 15.58 16.07
C CYS A 456 -20.38 14.12 16.16
N ILE A 457 -19.60 13.29 16.86
CA ILE A 457 -19.84 11.83 16.95
C ILE A 457 -20.50 11.43 18.28
N ALA A 458 -20.20 12.11 19.38
CA ALA A 458 -20.56 11.64 20.72
C ALA A 458 -20.75 12.76 21.77
N ALA A 459 -21.50 13.80 21.42
CA ALA A 459 -21.82 14.89 22.33
C ALA A 459 -22.74 14.46 23.47
N SER A 460 -22.60 15.14 24.62
CA SER A 460 -23.42 14.89 25.81
C SER A 460 -24.64 15.81 25.92
N SER A 461 -24.68 16.90 25.16
CA SER A 461 -25.82 17.82 25.10
C SER A 461 -26.02 18.34 23.68
N PRO A 462 -27.24 18.81 23.35
CA PRO A 462 -27.54 19.45 22.07
C PRO A 462 -26.63 20.65 21.76
N GLU A 463 -26.36 21.48 22.75
CA GLU A 463 -25.50 22.66 22.61
C GLU A 463 -24.05 22.27 22.28
N SER A 464 -23.51 21.26 22.97
CA SER A 464 -22.17 20.73 22.68
C SER A 464 -22.10 20.15 21.27
N ALA A 465 -23.13 19.40 20.85
CA ALA A 465 -23.18 18.81 19.53
C ALA A 465 -23.14 19.87 18.42
N VAL A 466 -23.93 20.93 18.58
CA VAL A 466 -23.98 22.05 17.64
C VAL A 466 -22.69 22.85 17.68
N GLN A 467 -22.14 23.12 18.86
CA GLN A 467 -20.90 23.87 19.02
C GLN A 467 -19.72 23.18 18.31
N GLU A 468 -19.53 21.87 18.50
CA GLU A 468 -18.48 21.10 17.83
C GLU A 468 -18.62 21.17 16.29
N VAL A 469 -19.84 21.06 15.76
CA VAL A 469 -20.10 21.19 14.32
C VAL A 469 -19.78 22.60 13.81
N LEU A 470 -20.16 23.64 14.56
CA LEU A 470 -19.90 25.02 14.18
C LEU A 470 -18.40 25.34 14.21
N GLU A 471 -17.64 24.77 15.13
CA GLU A 471 -16.19 24.93 15.16
C GLU A 471 -15.52 24.40 13.88
N GLU A 472 -15.98 23.26 13.36
CA GLU A 472 -15.49 22.73 12.07
C GLU A 472 -15.87 23.64 10.88
N LEU A 473 -17.10 24.16 10.86
CA LEU A 473 -17.57 25.05 9.79
C LEU A 473 -16.89 26.43 9.84
N ASP A 474 -16.78 27.03 11.02
CA ASP A 474 -16.22 28.37 11.23
C ASP A 474 -14.72 28.41 10.88
N ARG A 475 -14.00 27.30 11.09
CA ARG A 475 -12.59 27.14 10.65
C ARG A 475 -12.39 27.39 9.16
N LEU A 476 -13.37 27.03 8.33
CA LEU A 476 -13.31 27.16 6.88
C LEU A 476 -13.94 28.45 6.37
N TRP A 477 -14.92 28.99 7.13
CA TRP A 477 -15.75 30.11 6.71
C TRP A 477 -14.95 31.34 6.27
N THR A 478 -13.84 31.62 6.97
CA THR A 478 -12.96 32.78 6.74
C THR A 478 -11.83 32.52 5.75
N THR A 479 -11.66 31.28 5.31
CA THR A 479 -10.67 30.91 4.29
C THR A 479 -11.21 31.19 2.88
N ASP A 480 -10.37 31.08 1.87
CA ASP A 480 -10.83 31.04 0.48
C ASP A 480 -11.15 29.61 0.00
N ALA A 481 -11.19 28.61 0.89
CA ALA A 481 -11.48 27.24 0.49
C ALA A 481 -12.90 27.10 -0.09
N CYS A 482 -13.05 26.22 -1.08
CA CYS A 482 -14.35 25.82 -1.62
C CYS A 482 -14.84 24.50 -1.02
N MET A 483 -13.96 23.69 -0.44
CA MET A 483 -14.31 22.48 0.29
C MET A 483 -13.38 22.23 1.46
N ASP A 484 -13.80 21.42 2.43
CA ASP A 484 -12.97 21.01 3.56
C ASP A 484 -11.87 20.01 3.17
N GLU A 485 -10.84 19.88 4.02
CA GLU A 485 -9.71 18.99 3.76
C GLU A 485 -10.08 17.50 3.70
N HIS A 486 -11.16 17.08 4.36
CA HIS A 486 -11.60 15.70 4.42
C HIS A 486 -12.35 15.30 3.15
N ILE A 487 -13.15 16.20 2.56
CA ILE A 487 -13.68 16.02 1.21
C ILE A 487 -12.52 15.94 0.22
N ALA A 488 -11.60 16.90 0.30
CA ALA A 488 -10.48 16.99 -0.64
C ALA A 488 -9.66 15.68 -0.66
N ASP A 489 -9.26 15.14 0.49
CA ASP A 489 -8.43 13.93 0.54
C ASP A 489 -9.12 12.68 -0.07
N ASN A 490 -10.46 12.65 -0.08
CA ASN A 490 -11.26 11.58 -0.67
C ASN A 490 -11.46 11.75 -2.18
N VAL A 491 -11.51 12.99 -2.66
CA VAL A 491 -11.85 13.32 -4.05
C VAL A 491 -10.63 13.19 -4.98
N LEU A 492 -9.40 13.35 -4.48
CA LEU A 492 -8.18 13.34 -5.29
C LEU A 492 -8.00 12.08 -6.14
N VAL A 493 -8.38 10.90 -5.61
CA VAL A 493 -8.28 9.64 -6.38
C VAL A 493 -9.18 9.67 -7.61
N TYR A 494 -10.38 10.25 -7.49
CA TYR A 494 -11.32 10.39 -8.60
C TYR A 494 -10.89 11.48 -9.58
N MET A 495 -10.26 12.56 -9.09
CA MET A 495 -9.66 13.57 -9.98
C MET A 495 -8.59 12.95 -10.88
N ALA A 496 -7.71 12.11 -10.32
CA ALA A 496 -6.70 11.40 -11.09
C ALA A 496 -7.29 10.40 -12.08
N LEU A 497 -8.41 9.75 -11.75
CA LEU A 497 -9.07 8.79 -12.63
C LEU A 497 -9.97 9.45 -13.71
N SER A 498 -10.27 10.74 -13.57
CA SER A 498 -11.20 11.49 -14.45
C SER A 498 -10.71 11.65 -15.89
N SER A 499 -11.63 11.93 -16.83
CA SER A 499 -11.35 12.07 -18.27
C SER A 499 -10.74 13.41 -18.71
N GLY A 500 -10.19 14.20 -17.79
CA GLY A 500 -9.66 15.52 -18.12
C GLY A 500 -9.15 16.30 -16.92
N ASN A 501 -9.11 17.63 -17.06
CA ASN A 501 -8.51 18.50 -16.05
C ASN A 501 -9.46 18.70 -14.87
N SER A 502 -9.00 18.33 -13.68
CA SER A 502 -9.69 18.59 -12.44
C SER A 502 -8.94 19.65 -11.64
N SER A 503 -9.67 20.56 -10.99
CA SER A 503 -9.11 21.57 -10.10
C SER A 503 -10.05 21.84 -8.93
N ILE A 504 -9.51 21.80 -7.71
CA ILE A 504 -10.24 22.09 -6.48
C ILE A 504 -9.49 23.14 -5.66
N ARG A 505 -10.24 23.99 -4.96
CA ARG A 505 -9.70 24.96 -4.00
C ARG A 505 -9.96 24.50 -2.57
N VAL A 506 -8.90 24.30 -1.80
CA VAL A 506 -8.93 23.71 -0.45
C VAL A 506 -8.20 24.63 0.54
N PRO A 507 -8.30 24.41 1.86
CA PRO A 507 -7.63 25.24 2.85
C PRO A 507 -6.11 25.25 2.64
N LYS A 508 -5.49 26.41 2.83
CA LYS A 508 -4.03 26.59 2.69
C LYS A 508 -3.26 25.68 3.64
N SER A 509 -3.78 25.52 4.85
CA SER A 509 -3.26 24.63 5.89
C SER A 509 -4.38 23.70 6.32
N ALA A 510 -4.16 22.39 6.17
CA ALA A 510 -5.08 21.37 6.64
C ALA A 510 -4.73 20.97 8.08
N SER A 511 -5.70 20.40 8.80
CA SER A 511 -5.46 19.79 10.11
C SER A 511 -4.61 18.51 10.08
N SER A 512 -4.38 17.95 8.88
CA SER A 512 -3.60 16.72 8.68
C SER A 512 -2.82 16.72 7.37
N LEU A 513 -1.89 15.77 7.22
CA LEU A 513 -1.14 15.51 5.99
C LEU A 513 -1.85 14.52 5.04
N HIS A 514 -3.15 14.25 5.21
CA HIS A 514 -3.87 13.27 4.38
C HIS A 514 -3.92 13.65 2.90
N ILE A 515 -4.04 14.93 2.57
CA ILE A 515 -3.97 15.41 1.18
C ILE A 515 -2.61 15.09 0.56
N GLU A 516 -1.52 15.35 1.28
CA GLU A 516 -0.16 15.07 0.80
C GLU A 516 0.08 13.57 0.63
N ALA A 517 -0.37 12.77 1.60
CA ALA A 517 -0.31 11.31 1.51
C ALA A 517 -1.12 10.78 0.32
N ALA A 518 -2.28 11.36 0.04
CA ALA A 518 -3.10 10.98 -1.09
C ALA A 518 -2.41 11.34 -2.41
N ILE A 519 -1.94 12.58 -2.58
CA ILE A 519 -1.22 13.03 -3.78
C ILE A 519 0.00 12.13 -4.04
N ASP A 520 0.85 11.89 -3.03
CA ASP A 520 2.04 11.06 -3.16
C ASP A 520 1.69 9.62 -3.59
N THR A 521 0.72 9.00 -2.91
CA THR A 521 0.30 7.62 -3.19
C THR A 521 -0.31 7.49 -4.59
N ILE A 522 -1.20 8.40 -4.96
CA ILE A 522 -1.85 8.42 -6.28
C ILE A 522 -0.80 8.65 -7.36
N THR A 523 0.14 9.58 -7.16
CA THR A 523 1.20 9.88 -8.13
C THR A 523 2.06 8.66 -8.39
N GLN A 524 2.51 7.96 -7.33
CA GLN A 524 3.34 6.76 -7.46
C GLN A 524 2.63 5.63 -8.23
N LEU A 525 1.34 5.41 -7.98
CA LEU A 525 0.62 4.28 -8.57
C LEU A 525 -0.01 4.58 -9.94
N THR A 526 -0.41 5.83 -10.20
CA THR A 526 -1.10 6.19 -11.45
C THR A 526 -0.19 6.94 -12.43
N GLY A 527 0.88 7.56 -11.95
CA GLY A 527 1.73 8.48 -12.72
C GLY A 527 1.13 9.88 -12.90
N VAL A 528 -0.13 10.11 -12.50
CA VAL A 528 -0.79 11.42 -12.58
C VAL A 528 -0.08 12.41 -11.68
N GLN A 529 0.35 13.53 -12.25
CA GLN A 529 1.01 14.60 -11.51
C GLN A 529 -0.03 15.60 -11.00
N PHE A 530 0.11 15.96 -9.72
CA PHE A 530 -0.65 17.04 -9.12
C PHE A 530 0.20 18.31 -9.03
N THR A 531 -0.44 19.43 -9.27
CA THR A 531 0.10 20.76 -8.99
C THR A 531 -0.63 21.31 -7.77
N SER A 532 0.10 21.99 -6.89
CA SER A 532 -0.44 22.63 -5.69
C SER A 532 0.14 24.02 -5.59
N ALA A 533 -0.71 25.04 -5.68
CA ALA A 533 -0.29 26.44 -5.63
C ALA A 533 -1.11 27.19 -4.58
N VAL A 534 -0.44 27.98 -3.75
CA VAL A 534 -1.11 28.88 -2.82
C VAL A 534 -1.79 29.98 -3.62
N ASP A 535 -3.05 30.25 -3.31
CA ASP A 535 -3.83 31.32 -3.93
C ASP A 535 -4.75 31.94 -2.86
N GLY A 536 -4.49 33.21 -2.52
CA GLY A 536 -5.12 33.89 -1.39
C GLY A 536 -4.90 33.16 -0.06
N ASN A 537 -5.98 32.98 0.70
CA ASN A 537 -6.00 32.21 1.94
C ASN A 537 -6.43 30.74 1.72
N SER A 538 -6.06 30.19 0.57
CA SER A 538 -6.34 28.81 0.15
C SER A 538 -5.19 28.24 -0.68
N ARG A 539 -5.37 27.02 -1.17
CA ARG A 539 -4.52 26.44 -2.21
C ARG A 539 -5.36 25.79 -3.30
N LEU A 540 -4.91 25.93 -4.53
CA LEU A 540 -5.46 25.25 -5.70
C LEU A 540 -4.69 23.96 -5.92
N ILE A 541 -5.41 22.84 -5.97
CA ILE A 541 -4.88 21.53 -6.33
C ILE A 541 -5.47 21.13 -7.68
N SER A 542 -4.61 20.88 -8.66
CA SER A 542 -5.03 20.55 -10.03
C SER A 542 -4.24 19.37 -10.58
N CYS A 543 -4.90 18.54 -11.39
CA CYS A 543 -4.28 17.46 -12.15
C CYS A 543 -4.97 17.26 -13.50
N VAL A 544 -4.24 16.69 -14.45
CA VAL A 544 -4.82 16.12 -15.67
C VAL A 544 -5.11 14.66 -15.38
N GLY A 545 -6.39 14.28 -15.30
CA GLY A 545 -6.78 12.90 -15.05
C GLY A 545 -6.32 11.97 -16.18
N CYS A 546 -6.03 10.72 -15.84
CA CYS A 546 -5.53 9.72 -16.78
C CYS A 546 -6.62 9.13 -17.69
N ALA A 547 -7.86 9.62 -17.58
CA ALA A 547 -9.03 9.11 -18.31
C ALA A 547 -9.15 7.59 -18.18
N TYR A 548 -9.16 7.08 -16.96
CA TYR A 548 -9.18 5.64 -16.73
C TYR A 548 -10.39 5.02 -17.45
N ARG A 549 -10.08 4.23 -18.47
CA ARG A 549 -10.97 3.29 -19.14
C ARG A 549 -10.29 1.95 -19.00
N GLU A 550 -11.05 0.86 -18.99
CA GLU A 550 -10.46 -0.47 -19.18
C GLU A 550 -9.84 -0.53 -20.59
N THR A 551 -8.64 0.02 -20.76
CA THR A 551 -7.83 -0.06 -21.99
C THR A 551 -7.00 -1.35 -22.03
N TYR A 552 -7.38 -2.34 -21.23
CA TYR A 552 -6.84 -3.69 -21.28
C TYR A 552 -7.99 -4.66 -21.62
N GLN A 553 -8.46 -4.58 -22.87
CA GLN A 553 -9.02 -5.73 -23.58
C GLN A 553 -7.88 -6.47 -24.29
#